data_AF-A0A7C5GHQ6-F1
#
_entry.id   AF-A0A7C5GHQ6-F1
#
_cell.length_a   1.000
_cell.length_b   1.000
_cell.length_c   1.000
_cell.angle_alpha   90.00
_cell.angle_beta   90.00
_cell.angle_gamma   90.00
#
_symmetry.space_group_name_H-M   'P 1'
#
loop_
_entity.id
_entity.type
_entity.pdbx_description
1 polymer ?
#
loop_
_entity_poly.entity_id
_entity_poly.type
_entity_poly.pdbx_seq_one_letter_code
_entity_poly.pdbx_strand_id
1 'polypeptide(L)'
;GGVEKGDTFEAAMRREVLEETGFAPKGKVELHGIFLNSRISKRDHVALFLVREFDQEQDFIANHEIAEMGWFKVDDLPHDITRSARARVEEIFFDKEKSQLW
;
A
#
# COMPACT_ATOMS: atom_id res chain seq x y z
N GLY A 1 -0.10 4.56 6.07
CA GLY A 1 0.48 5.90 6.19
C GLY A 1 1.98 5.99 6.48
N GLY A 2 2.32 6.61 7.61
CA GLY A 2 3.63 7.22 7.87
C GLY A 2 4.67 6.27 8.46
N VAL A 3 5.95 6.62 8.26
CA VAL A 3 7.06 5.94 8.94
C VAL A 3 7.49 6.78 10.12
N GLU A 4 7.27 6.28 11.32
CA GLU A 4 7.54 7.03 12.55
C GLU A 4 9.01 6.98 12.96
N LYS A 5 9.39 7.87 13.89
CA LYS A 5 10.75 7.91 14.41
C LYS A 5 11.09 6.58 15.09
N GLY A 6 12.06 5.87 14.52
CA GLY A 6 12.53 4.58 15.02
C GLY A 6 11.93 3.37 14.30
N ASP A 7 10.98 3.60 13.40
CA ASP A 7 10.43 2.53 12.57
C ASP A 7 11.41 2.11 11.47
N THR A 8 11.42 0.81 11.20
CA THR A 8 11.81 0.32 9.87
C THR A 8 10.61 0.46 8.94
N PHE A 9 10.84 0.55 7.63
CA PHE A 9 9.74 0.58 6.65
C PHE A 9 8.78 -0.61 6.80
N GLU A 10 9.31 -1.81 7.10
CA GLU A 10 8.48 -2.99 7.29
C GLU A 10 7.65 -2.91 8.58
N ALA A 11 8.22 -2.41 9.67
CA ALA A 11 7.49 -2.22 10.93
C ALA A 11 6.34 -1.22 10.76
N ALA A 12 6.62 -0.07 10.12
CA ALA A 12 5.59 0.92 9.79
C ALA A 12 4.50 0.30 8.91
N MET A 13 4.86 -0.38 7.82
CA MET A 13 3.89 -1.01 6.93
C MET A 13 3.00 -2.01 7.67
N ARG A 14 3.57 -2.89 8.52
CA ARG A 14 2.78 -3.87 9.27
C ARG A 14 1.79 -3.22 10.25
N ARG A 15 2.22 -2.17 10.95
CA ARG A 15 1.38 -1.40 11.86
C ARG A 15 0.23 -0.72 11.10
N GLU A 16 0.57 0.03 10.06
CA GLU A 16 -0.38 0.81 9.27
C GLU A 16 -1.42 -0.09 8.58
N VAL A 17 -1.02 -1.24 8.00
CA VAL A 17 -1.97 -2.18 7.39
C VAL A 17 -2.97 -2.70 8.43
N LEU A 18 -2.51 -3.03 9.65
CA LEU A 18 -3.41 -3.49 10.72
C LEU A 18 -4.36 -2.37 11.18
N GLU A 19 -3.85 -1.16 11.38
CA GLU A 19 -4.63 0.00 11.84
C GLU A 19 -5.69 0.44 10.82
N GLU A 20 -5.34 0.44 9.53
CA GLU A 20 -6.20 0.92 8.45
C GLU A 20 -7.15 -0.15 7.90
N THR A 21 -6.80 -1.44 7.99
CA THR A 21 -7.56 -2.52 7.33
C THR A 21 -8.01 -3.65 8.26
N GLY A 22 -7.42 -3.77 9.45
CA GLY A 22 -7.65 -4.91 10.34
C GLY A 22 -6.97 -6.22 9.92
N PHE A 23 -6.24 -6.23 8.79
CA PHE A 23 -5.44 -7.38 8.35
C PHE A 23 -3.98 -7.25 8.79
N ALA A 24 -3.32 -8.39 9.02
CA ALA A 24 -1.91 -8.44 9.36
C ALA A 24 -1.12 -9.28 8.34
N PRO A 25 -0.06 -8.73 7.72
CA PRO A 25 0.84 -9.51 6.86
C PRO A 25 1.51 -10.68 7.61
N LYS A 26 1.58 -11.85 6.99
CA LYS A 26 2.27 -13.04 7.52
C LYS A 26 3.57 -13.31 6.79
N GLY A 27 4.50 -13.95 7.50
CA GLY A 27 5.78 -14.36 6.93
C GLY A 27 6.59 -13.20 6.34
N LYS A 28 7.31 -13.49 5.26
CA LYS A 28 8.16 -12.53 4.57
C LYS A 28 7.33 -11.68 3.61
N VAL A 29 7.53 -10.37 3.68
CA VAL A 29 6.97 -9.41 2.71
C VAL A 29 8.02 -9.00 1.68
N GLU A 30 7.56 -8.64 0.49
CA GLU A 30 8.44 -8.22 -0.60
C GLU A 30 8.39 -6.70 -0.76
N LEU A 31 9.54 -6.04 -0.80
CA LEU A 31 9.62 -4.64 -1.22
C LEU A 31 9.53 -4.58 -2.75
N HIS A 32 8.38 -4.16 -3.27
CA HIS A 32 8.18 -3.96 -4.72
C HIS A 32 9.06 -2.82 -5.25
N GLY A 33 9.13 -1.72 -4.50
CA GLY A 33 9.95 -0.58 -4.87
C GLY A 33 9.86 0.59 -3.91
N ILE A 34 10.76 1.55 -4.13
CA ILE A 34 10.76 2.86 -3.46
C ILE A 34 10.58 3.91 -4.56
N PHE A 35 9.61 4.80 -4.35
CA PHE A 35 9.17 5.77 -5.37
C PHE A 35 9.24 7.18 -4.81
N LEU A 36 9.75 8.14 -5.60
CA LEU A 36 9.66 9.55 -5.24
C LEU A 36 8.24 10.06 -5.47
N ASN A 37 7.60 10.56 -4.42
CA ASN A 37 6.26 11.16 -4.47
C ASN A 37 6.37 12.70 -4.50
N SER A 38 6.82 13.21 -5.65
CA SER A 38 7.03 14.64 -5.86
C SER A 38 5.74 15.48 -5.83
N ARG A 39 4.56 14.84 -5.80
CA ARG A 39 3.26 15.53 -5.70
C ARG A 39 2.97 16.03 -4.28
N ILE A 40 3.40 15.28 -3.27
CA ILE A 40 3.22 15.66 -1.86
C ILE A 40 4.40 16.50 -1.38
N SER A 41 5.63 16.10 -1.70
CA SER A 41 6.83 16.87 -1.38
C SER A 41 8.01 16.47 -2.27
N LYS A 42 8.97 17.39 -2.46
CA LYS A 42 10.20 17.13 -3.23
C LYS A 42 11.14 16.10 -2.58
N ARG A 43 10.79 15.58 -1.40
CA ARG A 43 11.59 14.62 -0.63
C ARG A 43 10.80 13.40 -0.15
N ASP A 44 9.49 13.36 -0.44
CA ASP A 44 8.63 12.27 0.02
C ASP A 44 8.92 11.00 -0.78
N HIS A 45 9.13 9.89 -0.08
CA HIS A 45 9.38 8.59 -0.71
C HIS A 45 8.38 7.58 -0.18
N VAL A 46 7.78 6.83 -1.09
CA VAL A 46 6.84 5.76 -0.78
C VAL A 46 7.54 4.43 -0.98
N ALA A 47 7.69 3.65 0.09
CA ALA A 47 8.09 2.24 0.00
C ALA A 47 6.83 1.39 -0.14
N LEU A 48 6.67 0.72 -1.30
CA LEU A 48 5.53 -0.16 -1.53
C LEU A 48 5.93 -1.61 -1.29
N PHE A 49 5.17 -2.30 -0.45
CA PHE A 49 5.33 -3.72 -0.18
C PHE A 49 4.23 -4.53 -0.86
N LEU A 50 4.59 -5.71 -1.35
CA LEU A 50 3.67 -6.72 -1.83
C LEU A 50 3.50 -7.78 -0.73
N VAL A 51 2.28 -7.87 -0.23
CA VAL A 51 1.86 -8.85 0.80
C VAL A 51 0.98 -9.89 0.12
N ARG A 52 1.39 -11.16 0.20
CA ARG A 52 0.67 -12.29 -0.41
C ARG A 52 -0.01 -13.20 0.60
N GLU A 53 0.50 -13.20 1.82
CA GLU A 53 -0.02 -13.99 2.95
C GLU A 53 -0.39 -13.00 4.04
N PHE A 54 -1.65 -13.03 4.48
CA PHE A 54 -2.19 -12.15 5.50
C PHE A 54 -3.42 -12.81 6.15
N ASP A 55 -3.66 -12.47 7.42
CA ASP A 55 -4.85 -12.91 8.17
C ASP A 55 -5.64 -11.68 8.62
N GLN A 56 -6.96 -11.81 8.76
CA GLN A 56 -7.75 -10.81 9.47
C GLN A 56 -7.52 -10.97 10.97
N GLU A 57 -6.90 -9.98 11.61
CA GLU A 57 -6.66 -9.99 13.06
C GLU A 57 -7.73 -9.23 13.83
N GLN A 58 -8.38 -8.25 13.18
CA GLN A 58 -9.50 -7.51 13.74
C GLN A 58 -10.49 -7.07 12.67
N ASP A 59 -11.69 -6.70 13.09
CA ASP A 59 -12.69 -6.09 12.19
C ASP A 59 -12.23 -4.71 11.73
N PHE A 60 -12.63 -4.35 10.51
CA PHE A 60 -12.43 -2.99 10.00
C PHE A 60 -13.18 -1.98 10.85
N ILE A 61 -12.49 -0.89 11.18
CA ILE A 61 -13.10 0.26 11.82
C ILE A 61 -12.71 1.48 11.00
N ALA A 62 -13.70 2.06 10.32
CA ALA A 62 -13.52 3.30 9.59
C ALA A 62 -12.97 4.39 10.52
N ASN A 63 -12.01 5.16 10.03
CA ASN A 63 -11.34 6.20 10.79
C ASN A 63 -11.20 7.49 9.96
N HIS A 64 -10.42 8.45 10.44
CA HIS A 64 -10.23 9.72 9.75
C HIS A 64 -9.44 9.62 8.43
N GLU A 65 -8.73 8.52 8.21
CA GLU A 65 -7.93 8.28 7.01
C GLU A 65 -8.66 7.38 6.02
N ILE A 66 -9.29 6.29 6.49
CA ILE A 66 -9.95 5.28 5.65
C ILE A 66 -11.42 5.17 6.04
N ALA A 67 -12.30 5.61 5.14
CA ALA A 67 -13.74 5.54 5.32
C ALA A 67 -14.33 4.17 4.93
N GLU A 68 -13.74 3.49 3.95
CA GLU A 68 -14.20 2.22 3.42
C GLU A 68 -13.04 1.39 2.86
N MET A 69 -13.22 0.06 2.82
CA MET A 69 -12.31 -0.85 2.14
C MET A 69 -13.09 -1.95 1.42
N GLY A 70 -12.49 -2.54 0.39
CA GLY A 70 -13.07 -3.67 -0.32
C GLY A 70 -12.06 -4.49 -1.10
N TRP A 71 -12.48 -5.68 -1.51
CA TRP A 71 -11.75 -6.56 -2.43
C TRP A 71 -12.26 -6.36 -3.85
N PHE A 72 -11.35 -6.11 -4.78
CA PHE A 72 -11.66 -5.87 -6.18
C PHE A 72 -10.92 -6.85 -7.07
N LYS A 73 -11.52 -7.20 -8.21
CA LYS A 73 -10.78 -7.91 -9.25
C LYS A 73 -9.76 -6.97 -9.86
N VAL A 74 -8.60 -7.51 -10.21
CA VAL A 74 -7.47 -6.72 -10.73
C VAL A 74 -7.80 -6.03 -12.08
N ASP A 75 -8.74 -6.60 -12.83
CA ASP A 75 -9.25 -6.11 -14.12
C ASP A 75 -10.57 -5.33 -14.01
N ASP A 76 -11.12 -5.16 -12.80
CA ASP A 76 -12.39 -4.45 -12.53
C ASP A 76 -12.23 -3.54 -11.30
N LEU A 77 -11.24 -2.66 -11.37
CA LEU A 77 -10.96 -1.67 -10.32
C LEU A 77 -11.95 -0.50 -10.36
N PRO A 78 -12.24 0.14 -9.21
CA PRO A 78 -13.08 1.34 -9.16
C PRO A 78 -12.64 2.43 -10.16
N HIS A 79 -13.62 3.10 -10.75
CA HIS A 79 -13.39 4.12 -11.77
C HIS A 79 -12.63 5.35 -11.23
N ASP A 80 -12.76 5.60 -9.94
CA ASP A 80 -12.19 6.72 -9.18
C ASP A 80 -10.86 6.38 -8.49
N ILE A 81 -10.31 5.17 -8.70
CA ILE A 81 -8.97 4.83 -8.21
C ILE A 81 -7.93 5.84 -8.71
N THR A 82 -7.01 6.24 -7.82
CA THR A 82 -5.96 7.19 -8.18
C THR A 82 -5.04 6.63 -9.27
N ARG A 83 -4.50 7.51 -10.12
CA ARG A 83 -3.54 7.11 -11.16
C ARG A 83 -2.33 6.36 -10.61
N SER A 84 -1.82 6.79 -9.46
CA SER A 84 -0.64 6.18 -8.83
C SER A 84 -0.95 4.77 -8.34
N ALA A 85 -2.09 4.54 -7.68
CA ALA A 85 -2.51 3.20 -7.28
C ALA A 85 -2.75 2.28 -8.49
N ARG A 86 -3.40 2.79 -9.56
CA ARG A 86 -3.57 2.02 -10.81
C ARG A 86 -2.24 1.61 -11.44
N ALA A 87 -1.27 2.52 -11.50
CA ALA A 87 0.06 2.21 -12.03
C ALA A 87 0.74 1.08 -11.25
N ARG A 88 0.63 1.06 -9.92
CA ARG A 88 1.20 -0.02 -9.09
C ARG A 88 0.54 -1.37 -9.36
N VAL A 89 -0.78 -1.41 -9.55
CA VAL A 89 -1.48 -2.63 -9.94
C VAL A 89 -0.99 -3.12 -11.31
N GLU A 90 -0.82 -2.23 -12.26
CA GLU A 90 -0.35 -2.59 -13.61
C GLU A 90 1.10 -3.09 -13.64
N GLU A 91 1.97 -2.51 -12.83
CA GLU A 91 3.34 -3.00 -12.65
C GLU A 91 3.38 -4.41 -12.04
N ILE A 92 2.50 -4.70 -11.06
CA ILE A 92 2.53 -5.97 -10.31
C ILE A 92 1.85 -7.10 -11.08
N PHE A 93 0.75 -6.82 -11.80
CA PHE A 93 -0.11 -7.86 -12.36
C PHE A 93 -0.15 -7.89 -13.90
N PHE A 94 0.33 -6.85 -14.59
CA PHE A 94 0.23 -6.74 -16.04
C PHE A 94 1.58 -6.46 -16.74
N ASP A 95 2.69 -6.79 -16.07
CA ASP A 95 4.06 -6.71 -16.59
C ASP A 95 4.44 -5.33 -17.17
N LYS A 96 3.85 -4.26 -16.63
CA LYS A 96 4.24 -2.90 -17.02
C LYS A 96 5.57 -2.52 -16.37
N GLU A 97 6.33 -1.70 -17.08
CA GLU A 97 7.60 -1.18 -16.58
C GLU A 97 7.39 -0.36 -15.30
N LYS A 98 8.22 -0.63 -14.30
CA LYS A 98 8.16 0.03 -13.00
C LYS A 98 8.68 1.47 -13.08
N SER A 99 7.83 2.42 -12.69
CA SER A 99 8.20 3.84 -12.55
C SER A 99 9.17 4.07 -11.38
N GLN A 100 9.94 5.15 -11.43
CA GLN A 100 10.71 5.65 -10.27
C GLN A 100 9.92 6.69 -9.45
N LEU A 101 8.78 7.16 -9.97
CA LEU A 101 7.88 8.13 -9.36
C LEU A 101 6.58 7.48 -8.91
N TRP A 102 6.00 8.02 -7.83
CA TRP A 102 4.72 7.57 -7.29
C TRP A 102 3.53 7.92 -8.19
#